data_AF-A0A9D2MY72-F1
#
_entry.id   AF-A0A9D2MY72-F1
#
_cell.length_a   1.000
_cell.length_b   1.000
_cell.length_c   1.000
_cell.angle_alpha   90.00
_cell.angle_beta   90.00
_cell.angle_gamma   90.00
#
_symmetry.space_group_name_H-M   'P 1'
#
loop_
_entity.id
_entity.type
_entity.pdbx_description
1 polymer ?
#
loop_
_entity_poly.entity_id
_entity_poly.type
_entity_poly.pdbx_seq_one_letter_code
_entity_poly.pdbx_strand_id
1 'polypeptide(L)'
;MDIREAVKNKEKYGEIAEYFKAKNSFSTEDLVLLIDAIEQMSPQIYEHYRALQDIFRREIKAVLGQEGADMNAALKLAVSKGCATGTLLAEKYAQQ
;
A
#
# COMPACT_ATOMS: atom_id res chain seq x y z
N MET A 1 10.98 9.23 10.02
CA MET A 1 11.18 9.44 8.58
C MET A 1 9.85 9.87 8.00
N ASP A 2 9.81 10.97 7.24
CA ASP A 2 8.59 11.34 6.52
C ASP A 2 8.54 10.58 5.19
N ILE A 3 7.60 9.65 5.07
CA ILE A 3 7.50 8.79 3.87
C ILE A 3 7.11 9.62 2.65
N ARG A 4 6.26 10.65 2.80
CA ARG A 4 5.78 11.47 1.67
C ARG A 4 6.88 12.33 1.07
N GLU A 5 7.81 12.78 1.90
CA GLU A 5 9.02 13.46 1.41
C GLU A 5 10.07 12.45 0.90
N ALA A 6 10.20 11.29 1.54
CA ALA A 6 11.22 10.32 1.18
C ALA A 6 10.97 9.65 -0.17
N VAL A 7 9.71 9.40 -0.56
CA VAL A 7 9.36 8.81 -1.88
C VAL A 7 9.78 9.68 -3.05
N LYS A 8 10.11 10.96 -2.83
CA LYS A 8 10.65 11.84 -3.86
C LYS A 8 12.14 11.58 -4.15
N ASN A 9 12.84 10.88 -3.25
CA ASN A 9 14.25 10.54 -3.41
C ASN A 9 14.43 9.02 -3.57
N LYS A 10 14.91 8.60 -4.75
CA LYS A 10 15.15 7.20 -5.12
C LYS A 10 16.13 6.48 -4.18
N GLU A 11 17.10 7.19 -3.62
CA GLU A 11 18.09 6.63 -2.69
C GLU A 11 17.42 6.14 -1.39
N LYS A 12 16.27 6.70 -1.04
CA LYS A 12 15.51 6.36 0.16
C LYS A 12 14.54 5.21 -0.04
N TYR A 13 14.42 4.64 -1.26
CA TYR A 13 13.43 3.60 -1.52
C TYR A 13 13.69 2.33 -0.70
N GLY A 14 14.97 2.02 -0.47
CA GLY A 14 15.37 0.93 0.43
C GLY A 14 14.86 1.15 1.86
N GLU A 15 15.11 2.34 2.42
CA GLU A 15 14.66 2.72 3.76
C GLU A 15 13.13 2.68 3.90
N ILE A 16 12.39 3.14 2.88
CA ILE A 16 10.92 3.09 2.86
C ILE A 16 10.43 1.64 2.85
N ALA A 17 11.08 0.77 2.07
CA ALA A 17 10.75 -0.65 2.03
C ALA A 17 11.03 -1.33 3.38
N GLU A 18 12.15 -1.03 4.02
CA GLU A 18 12.47 -1.54 5.35
C GLU A 18 11.51 -1.04 6.43
N TYR A 19 11.10 0.24 6.38
CA TYR A 19 10.11 0.80 7.29
C TYR A 19 8.79 0.01 7.26
N PHE A 20 8.25 -0.25 6.07
CA PHE A 20 7.00 -1.02 5.95
C PHE A 20 7.18 -2.50 6.28
N LYS A 21 8.34 -3.10 5.95
CA LYS A 21 8.65 -4.50 6.31
C LYS A 21 8.77 -4.70 7.82
N ALA A 22 9.34 -3.74 8.54
CA ALA A 22 9.52 -3.81 9.99
C ALA A 22 8.21 -3.56 10.77
N LYS A 23 7.16 -3.10 10.09
CA LYS A 23 5.87 -2.78 10.70
C LYS A 23 5.05 -4.06 10.94
N ASN A 24 4.73 -4.33 12.19
CA ASN A 24 3.99 -5.54 12.59
C ASN A 24 2.47 -5.45 12.39
N SER A 25 1.92 -4.24 12.28
CA SER A 25 0.48 -4.02 12.11
C SER A 25 0.21 -2.75 11.32
N PHE A 26 -0.77 -2.79 10.41
CA PHE A 26 -1.13 -1.68 9.56
C PHE A 26 -2.51 -1.11 9.93
N SER A 27 -2.55 0.20 10.18
CA SER A 27 -3.81 0.94 10.22
C SER A 27 -4.31 1.27 8.80
N THR A 28 -5.55 1.70 8.66
CA THR A 28 -6.07 2.13 7.35
C THR A 28 -5.30 3.33 6.78
N GLU A 29 -4.78 4.21 7.64
CA GLU A 29 -3.92 5.32 7.22
C GLU A 29 -2.54 4.85 6.74
N ASP A 30 -1.98 3.81 7.37
CA ASP A 30 -0.73 3.20 6.90
C ASP A 30 -0.90 2.55 5.52
N LEU A 31 -2.06 1.96 5.24
CA LEU A 31 -2.37 1.39 3.92
C LEU A 31 -2.45 2.48 2.85
N VAL A 32 -3.07 3.62 3.16
CA VAL A 32 -3.09 4.79 2.26
C VAL A 32 -1.66 5.28 2.01
N LEU A 33 -0.87 5.43 3.07
CA LEU A 33 0.52 5.89 2.94
C LEU A 33 1.38 4.91 2.12
N LEU A 34 1.19 3.61 2.31
CA LEU A 34 1.88 2.55 1.56
C LEU A 34 1.55 2.63 0.07
N ILE A 35 0.27 2.76 -0.29
CA ILE A 35 -0.12 2.80 -1.70
C ILE A 35 0.23 4.13 -2.38
N ASP A 36 0.20 5.25 -1.65
CA ASP A 36 0.73 6.54 -2.13
C ASP A 36 2.24 6.48 -2.40
N ALA A 37 2.98 5.71 -1.59
CA ALA A 37 4.39 5.48 -1.83
C ALA A 37 4.62 4.63 -3.07
N ILE A 38 3.88 3.54 -3.24
CA ILE A 38 3.92 2.68 -4.43
C ILE A 38 3.59 3.48 -5.69
N GLU A 39 2.55 4.32 -5.67
CA GLU A 39 2.13 5.15 -6.81
C GLU A 39 3.22 6.13 -7.27
N GLN A 40 3.99 6.69 -6.32
CA GLN A 40 5.08 7.63 -6.61
C GLN A 40 6.41 6.95 -6.95
N MET A 41 6.59 5.68 -6.55
CA MET A 41 7.79 4.92 -6.85
C MET A 41 7.82 4.51 -8.32
N SER A 42 8.87 4.92 -9.04
CA SER A 42 9.07 4.48 -10.41
C SER A 42 9.40 2.96 -10.45
N PRO A 43 8.79 2.18 -11.35
CA PRO A 43 8.93 0.71 -11.41
C PRO A 43 10.33 0.21 -11.78
N GLN A 44 11.31 1.11 -11.97
CA GLN A 44 12.69 0.78 -12.31
C GLN A 44 13.47 0.09 -11.16
N ILE A 45 12.92 0.04 -9.93
CA ILE A 45 13.48 -0.70 -8.80
C ILE A 45 12.53 -1.85 -8.40
N TYR A 46 12.51 -2.89 -9.23
CA TYR A 46 11.48 -3.94 -9.24
C TYR A 46 11.34 -4.71 -7.92
N GLU A 47 12.43 -4.93 -7.18
CA GLU A 47 12.41 -5.76 -5.97
C GLU A 47 11.73 -5.09 -4.77
N HIS A 48 12.04 -3.80 -4.53
CA HIS A 48 11.40 -3.04 -3.45
C HIS A 48 9.94 -2.75 -3.76
N TYR A 49 9.64 -2.41 -5.01
CA TYR A 49 8.28 -2.18 -5.48
C TYR A 49 7.39 -3.41 -5.26
N ARG A 50 7.86 -4.61 -5.66
CA ARG A 50 7.11 -5.86 -5.50
C ARG A 50 6.88 -6.21 -4.03
N ALA A 51 7.89 -6.05 -3.17
CA ALA A 51 7.76 -6.32 -1.75
C ALA A 51 6.68 -5.44 -1.09
N LEU A 52 6.63 -4.15 -1.45
CA LEU A 52 5.60 -3.23 -0.96
C LEU A 52 4.20 -3.60 -1.46
N GLN A 53 4.08 -4.01 -2.73
CA GLN A 53 2.81 -4.52 -3.29
C GLN A 53 2.31 -5.77 -2.55
N ASP A 54 3.20 -6.72 -2.25
CA ASP A 54 2.84 -7.94 -1.51
C ASP A 54 2.38 -7.65 -0.08
N ILE A 55 3.07 -6.74 0.62
CA ILE A 55 2.62 -6.25 1.93
C ILE A 55 1.23 -5.62 1.82
N PHE A 56 1.03 -4.71 0.87
CA PHE A 56 -0.25 -4.03 0.69
C PHE A 56 -1.41 -5.01 0.44
N ARG A 57 -1.21 -6.00 -0.44
CA ARG A 57 -2.21 -7.04 -0.73
C ARG A 57 -2.57 -7.87 0.50
N ARG A 58 -1.57 -8.27 1.28
CA ARG A 58 -1.77 -9.08 2.49
C ARG A 58 -2.60 -8.32 3.52
N GLU A 59 -2.22 -7.07 3.79
CA GLU A 59 -2.84 -6.27 4.83
C GLU A 59 -4.25 -5.81 4.44
N ILE A 60 -4.48 -5.39 3.18
CA ILE A 60 -5.83 -5.09 2.67
C ILE A 60 -6.76 -6.30 2.82
N LYS A 61 -6.28 -7.50 2.46
CA LYS A 61 -7.07 -8.73 2.60
C LYS A 61 -7.35 -9.08 4.05
N ALA A 62 -6.40 -8.84 4.95
CA ALA A 62 -6.60 -9.04 6.39
C ALA A 62 -7.67 -8.11 6.94
N VAL A 63 -7.62 -6.81 6.60
CA VAL A 63 -8.61 -5.81 7.04
C VAL A 63 -9.99 -6.10 6.46
N LEU A 64 -10.10 -6.39 5.15
CA LEU A 64 -11.38 -6.69 4.50
C LEU A 64 -11.95 -8.06 4.85
N GLY A 65 -11.10 -9.00 5.32
CA GLY A 65 -11.49 -10.33 5.74
C GLY A 65 -12.01 -10.40 7.17
N GLN A 66 -11.93 -9.31 7.94
CA GLN A 66 -12.51 -9.23 9.27
C GLN A 66 -14.02 -9.00 9.17
N GLU A 67 -14.82 -9.89 9.77
CA GLU A 67 -16.27 -9.71 9.88
C GLU A 67 -16.58 -8.41 10.62
N GLY A 68 -17.39 -7.54 10.00
CA GLY A 68 -17.74 -6.22 10.54
C GLY A 68 -16.75 -5.09 10.23
N ALA A 69 -15.78 -5.31 9.33
CA ALA A 69 -14.91 -4.24 8.85
C ALA A 69 -15.73 -3.16 8.12
N ASP A 70 -15.93 -2.02 8.78
CA ASP A 70 -16.55 -0.86 8.17
C ASP A 70 -15.59 -0.25 7.14
N MET A 71 -16.08 -0.11 5.91
CA MET A 71 -15.29 0.40 4.79
C MET A 71 -15.19 1.94 4.91
N ASN A 72 -14.31 2.38 5.81
CA ASN A 72 -14.07 3.79 6.06
C ASN A 72 -13.45 4.49 4.83
N ALA A 73 -13.47 5.83 4.82
CA ALA A 73 -13.01 6.61 3.68
C ALA A 73 -11.54 6.33 3.30
N ALA A 74 -10.68 6.09 4.31
CA ALA A 74 -9.27 5.76 4.09
C ALA A 74 -9.10 4.39 3.41
N LEU A 75 -9.86 3.37 3.83
CA LEU A 75 -9.82 2.05 3.23
C LEU A 75 -10.35 2.06 1.79
N LYS A 76 -11.43 2.80 1.51
CA LYS A 76 -11.94 3.01 0.14
C LYS A 76 -10.90 3.67 -0.75
N LEU A 77 -10.22 4.70 -0.25
CA LEU A 77 -9.15 5.37 -0.96
C LEU A 77 -7.98 4.42 -1.24
N ALA A 78 -7.56 3.63 -0.24
CA ALA A 78 -6.48 2.67 -0.38
C ALA A 78 -6.81 1.61 -1.45
N VAL A 79 -8.02 1.03 -1.41
CA VAL A 79 -8.47 0.04 -2.41
C VAL A 79 -8.49 0.65 -3.82
N SER A 80 -9.05 1.85 -3.97
CA SER A 80 -9.11 2.55 -5.26
C SER A 80 -7.72 2.80 -5.85
N LYS A 81 -6.78 3.34 -5.06
CA LYS A 81 -5.38 3.52 -5.46
C LYS A 81 -4.67 2.20 -5.73
N GLY A 82 -5.00 1.15 -4.96
CA GLY A 82 -4.53 -0.21 -5.15
C GLY A 82 -4.87 -0.74 -6.54
N CYS A 83 -6.11 -0.51 -7.00
CA CYS A 83 -6.55 -0.87 -8.34
C CYS A 83 -5.86 -0.02 -9.42
N ALA A 84 -5.74 1.30 -9.22
CA ALA A 84 -5.13 2.21 -10.18
C ALA A 84 -3.63 1.91 -10.45
N THR A 85 -2.90 1.47 -9.42
CA THR A 85 -1.47 1.09 -9.54
C THR A 85 -1.25 -0.33 -10.05
N GLY A 86 -2.33 -1.08 -10.36
CA GLY A 86 -2.26 -2.50 -10.71
C GLY A 86 -1.82 -3.41 -9.55
N THR A 87 -1.77 -2.87 -8.32
CA THR A 87 -1.44 -3.64 -7.12
C THR A 87 -2.59 -4.57 -6.75
N LEU A 88 -3.83 -4.14 -6.88
CA LEU A 88 -5.04 -4.95 -6.69
C LEU A 88 -5.71 -5.25 -8.03
N LEU A 89 -6.38 -6.40 -8.11
CA LEU A 89 -7.23 -6.74 -9.25
C LEU A 89 -8.56 -6.00 -9.12
N ALA A 90 -8.80 -5.00 -9.96
CA ALA A 90 -10.01 -4.18 -9.94
C ALA A 90 -11.29 -5.02 -9.95
N GLU A 91 -11.32 -6.11 -10.72
CA GLU A 91 -12.47 -7.02 -10.83
C GLU A 91 -12.91 -7.65 -9.50
N LYS A 92 -11.98 -7.85 -8.56
CA LYS A 92 -12.29 -8.42 -7.24
C LYS A 92 -12.87 -7.41 -6.26
N TYR A 93 -12.63 -6.12 -6.47
CA TYR A 93 -12.99 -5.06 -5.54
C TYR A 93 -14.02 -4.07 -6.12
N ALA A 94 -14.31 -4.15 -7.42
CA ALA A 94 -15.33 -3.33 -8.09
C ALA A 94 -16.78 -3.72 -7.72
N GLN A 95 -16.99 -4.82 -6.99
CA GLN A 95 -18.32 -5.31 -6.59
C GLN A 95 -18.66 -5.07 -5.11
N GLN A 96 -17.86 -4.28 -4.37
CA GLN A 96 -18.17 -3.93 -2.97
C GLN A 96 -18.96 -2.62 -2.85
#